data_AF-G7WJ17-F1
#
_entry.id   AF-G7WJ17-F1
#
_cell.length_a   1.000
_cell.length_b   1.000
_cell.length_c   1.000
_cell.angle_alpha   90.00
_cell.angle_beta   90.00
_cell.angle_gamma   90.00
#
_symmetry.space_group_name_H-M   'P 1'
#
loop_
_entity.id
_entity.type
_entity.pdbx_description
1 polymer ?
#
loop_
_entity_poly.entity_id
_entity_poly.type
_entity_poly.pdbx_seq_one_letter_code
_entity_poly.pdbx_strand_id
1 'polypeptide(L)' 'MMNRTEILRLQRERVLANILEDNANRAKWLTELMDIDDEMEEMEEQKSKVN' A
#
# COMPACT_ATOMS: atom_id res chain seq x y z
N MET A 1 13.72 2.73 13.89
CA MET A 1 13.08 1.79 12.95
C MET A 1 11.74 2.40 12.56
N MET A 2 11.47 2.55 11.26
CA MET A 2 10.14 3.00 10.81
C MET A 2 9.10 1.96 11.20
N ASN A 3 7.90 2.41 11.58
CA ASN A 3 6.79 1.50 11.83
C ASN A 3 6.25 0.95 10.50
N ARG A 4 5.59 -0.22 10.54
CA ARG A 4 5.10 -0.88 9.31
C ARG A 4 4.15 0.01 8.50
N THR A 5 3.36 0.85 9.17
CA THR A 5 2.44 1.81 8.53
C THR A 5 3.19 2.89 7.72
N GLU A 6 4.29 3.42 8.23
CA GLU A 6 5.15 4.36 7.48
C GLU A 6 5.76 3.71 6.24
N ILE A 7 6.19 2.45 6.36
CA ILE A 7 6.72 1.68 5.24
C ILE A 7 5.65 1.50 4.16
N LEU A 8 4.43 1.09 4.55
CA LEU A 8 3.32 0.91 3.62
C LEU A 8 2.94 2.22 2.92
N ARG A 9 2.92 3.35 3.65
CA ARG A 9 2.67 4.68 3.05
C ARG A 9 3.69 5.05 1.98
N LEU A 10 4.99 4.86 2.27
CA LEU A 10 6.05 5.12 1.29
C LEU A 10 5.96 4.18 0.07
N GLN A 11 5.61 2.91 0.29
CA GLN A 11 5.39 1.95 -0.79
C GLN A 11 4.21 2.37 -1.67
N ARG A 12 3.10 2.81 -1.06
CA ARG A 12 1.92 3.31 -1.76
C ARG A 12 2.23 4.51 -2.64
N GLU A 13 2.95 5.50 -2.10
CA GLU A 13 3.37 6.68 -2.85
C GLU A 13 4.23 6.32 -4.07
N ARG A 14 5.18 5.38 -3.89
CA ARG A 14 6.01 4.88 -4.99
C ARG A 14 5.17 4.18 -6.08
N VAL A 15 4.22 3.35 -5.69
CA VAL A 15 3.33 2.64 -6.63
C VAL A 15 2.46 3.63 -7.39
N LEU A 16 1.91 4.65 -6.73
CA LEU A 16 1.12 5.70 -7.37
C LEU A 16 1.95 6.49 -8.40
N ALA A 17 3.21 6.82 -8.10
CA ALA A 17 4.10 7.45 -9.08
C ALA A 17 4.30 6.55 -10.32
N ASN A 18 4.55 5.25 -10.12
CA ASN A 18 4.72 4.30 -11.21
C ASN A 18 3.45 4.09 -12.05
N ILE A 19 2.25 4.17 -11.46
CA ILE A 19 0.98 4.10 -12.22
C ILE A 19 0.87 5.25 -13.23
N LEU A 20 1.37 6.43 -12.87
CA LEU A 20 1.32 7.62 -13.74
C LEU A 20 2.39 7.58 -14.83
N GLU A 21 3.57 7.03 -14.52
CA GLU A 21 4.74 7.04 -15.40
C GLU A 21 4.88 5.80 -16.30
N ASP A 22 4.40 4.62 -15.85
CA ASP A 22 4.57 3.34 -16.54
C ASP A 22 3.22 2.70 -16.90
N ASN A 23 2.68 3.10 -18.05
CA ASN A 23 1.44 2.54 -18.61
C ASN A 23 1.57 1.07 -19.04
N ALA A 24 2.78 0.57 -19.34
CA ALA A 24 2.98 -0.79 -19.81
C ALA A 24 2.75 -1.81 -18.68
N ASN A 25 3.12 -1.45 -17.45
CA ASN A 25 2.92 -2.31 -16.27
C ASN A 25 1.78 -1.85 -15.36
N ARG A 26 0.84 -1.04 -15.88
CA ARG A 26 -0.26 -0.48 -15.08
C ARG A 26 -1.04 -1.54 -14.29
N ALA A 27 -1.31 -2.70 -14.89
CA ALA A 27 -2.01 -3.80 -14.20
C ALA A 27 -1.23 -4.30 -12.97
N LYS A 28 0.09 -4.49 -13.11
CA LYS A 28 0.97 -4.87 -12.01
C LYS A 28 0.95 -3.84 -10.88
N TRP A 29 1.04 -2.55 -11.24
CA TRP A 29 1.05 -1.48 -10.24
C TRP A 29 -0.30 -1.34 -9.52
N LEU A 30 -1.41 -1.56 -10.22
CA LEU A 30 -2.74 -1.61 -9.59
C LEU A 30 -2.88 -2.80 -8.64
N THR A 31 -2.34 -3.97 -8.98
CA THR A 31 -2.30 -5.12 -8.06
C THR A 31 -1.46 -4.82 -6.82
N GLU A 32 -0.25 -4.27 -6.99
CA GLU A 32 0.61 -3.91 -5.86
C GLU A 32 -0.04 -2.83 -4.96
N LEU A 33 -0.83 -1.91 -5.53
CA LEU A 33 -1.61 -0.93 -4.76
C LEU A 33 -2.71 -1.59 -3.93
N MET A 34 -3.43 -2.56 -4.50
CA MET A 34 -4.48 -3.30 -3.81
C MET A 34 -3.90 -4.11 -2.63
N ASP A 35 -2.79 -4.82 -2.84
CA ASP A 35 -2.11 -5.57 -1.77
C ASP A 35 -1.68 -4.67 -0.60
N ILE A 36 -1.22 -3.44 -0.90
CA ILE A 36 -0.83 -2.45 0.12
C ILE A 36 -2.05 -1.93 0.89
N ASP A 37 -3.14 -1.59 0.17
CA ASP A 37 -4.36 -1.06 0.79
C ASP A 37 -5.02 -2.14 1.67
N ASP A 38 -5.05 -3.40 1.23
CA ASP A 38 -5.55 -4.55 2.01
C ASP A 38 -4.76 -4.75 3.32
N GLU A 39 -3.42 -4.70 3.25
CA GLU A 39 -2.59 -4.85 4.46
C GLU A 39 -2.81 -3.68 5.45
N MET A 40 -2.98 -2.46 4.92
CA MET A 40 -3.30 -1.30 5.77
C MET A 40 -4.66 -1.46 6.46
N GLU A 41 -5.68 -1.94 5.74
CA GLU A 41 -7.00 -2.22 6.31
C GLU A 41 -6.94 -3.30 7.39
N GLU A 42 -6.26 -4.43 7.14
CA GLU A 42 -6.08 -5.48 8.14
C GLU A 42 -5.41 -4.96 9.42
N MET A 43 -4.39 -4.12 9.28
CA MET A 43 -3.71 -3.50 10.41
C MET A 43 -4.61 -2.54 11.20
N GLU A 44 -5.50 -1.80 10.52
CA GLU A 44 -6.47 -0.92 11.17
C GLU A 44 -7.58 -1.71 11.89
N GLU A 45 -8.05 -2.79 11.29
CA GLU A 45 -8.99 -3.70 11.94
C GLU A 45 -8.39 -4.37 13.19
N GLN A 46 -7.14 -4.84 13.10
CA GLN A 46 -6.46 -5.46 14.23
C GLN A 46 -6.28 -4.48 15.38
N LYS A 47 -5.91 -3.22 15.10
CA LYS A 47 -5.85 -2.17 16.13
C LYS A 47 -7.21 -1.91 16.77
N SER A 48 -8.29 -1.96 15.99
CA SER A 48 -9.65 -1.73 16.47
C SER A 48 -10.20 -2.88 17.32
N LYS A 49 -9.75 -4.13 17.08
CA LYS A 49 -10.14 -5.33 17.85
C LYS A 49 -9.40 -5.48 19.19
N VAL A 50 -8.28 -4.76 19.36
CA VAL A 50 -7.41 -4.86 20.55
C VAL A 50 -7.74 -3.77 21.59
N ASN A 51 -8.67 -2.86 21.29
CA ASN A 51 -9.11 -1.76 22.16
C ASN A 51 -10.52 -2.02 22.71
#